data_AF-A0A0B7C200-F1
#
_entry.id   AF-A0A0B7C200-F1
#
_cell.length_a   1.000
_cell.length_b   1.000
_cell.length_c   1.000
_cell.angle_alpha   90.00
_cell.angle_beta   90.00
_cell.angle_gamma   90.00
#
_symmetry.space_group_name_H-M   'P 1'
#
loop_
_entity.id
_entity.type
_entity.pdbx_description
1 polymer ?
#
loop_
_entity_poly.entity_id
_entity_poly.type
_entity_poly.pdbx_seq_one_letter_code
_entity_poly.pdbx_strand_id
1 'polypeptide(L)' 'RRFSDSHPQGTRVILISSDVNFASDLSDLRHRKKFDVVLIHKAQVSEALLSCATEHYFYEDLIRDLPDRPGFKETR' A
#
# COMPACT_ATOMS: atom_id res chain seq x y z
N ARG A 1 11.67 -11.98 -14.08
CA ARG A 1 12.52 -11.50 -12.97
C ARG A 1 11.62 -10.75 -12.00
N ARG A 2 11.61 -11.06 -10.69
CA ARG A 2 10.75 -10.35 -9.72
C ARG A 2 11.31 -8.96 -9.45
N PHE A 3 10.46 -7.98 -9.15
CA PHE A 3 10.88 -6.61 -8.85
C PHE A 3 11.93 -6.56 -7.72
N SER A 4 11.78 -7.42 -6.72
CA SER A 4 12.71 -7.56 -5.58
C SER A 4 14.07 -8.17 -5.92
N ASP A 5 14.26 -8.69 -7.13
CA ASP A 5 15.52 -9.28 -7.60
C ASP A 5 16.27 -8.36 -8.59
N SER A 6 15.71 -7.22 -8.93
CA SER A 6 16.30 -6.25 -9.86
C SER A 6 16.63 -4.90 -9.24
N HIS A 7 16.20 -4.63 -8.01
CA HIS A 7 16.34 -3.32 -7.38
C HIS A 7 17.20 -3.35 -6.12
N PRO A 8 18.00 -2.29 -5.86
CA PRO A 8 18.88 -2.20 -4.71
C PRO A 8 18.11 -1.94 -3.40
N GLN A 9 18.81 -2.09 -2.26
CA GLN A 9 18.31 -1.67 -0.96
C GLN A 9 17.94 -0.17 -0.95
N GLY A 10 16.98 0.23 -0.12
CA GLY A 10 16.44 1.60 -0.11
C GLY A 10 15.45 1.89 -1.24
N THR A 11 15.10 0.89 -2.06
CA THR A 11 14.00 1.02 -3.02
C THR A 11 12.68 1.16 -2.27
N ARG A 12 11.82 2.09 -2.69
CA ARG A 12 10.50 2.28 -2.11
C ARG A 12 9.43 1.52 -2.89
N VAL A 13 8.63 0.73 -2.18
CA VAL A 13 7.50 -0.02 -2.74
C VAL A 13 6.21 0.47 -2.10
N ILE A 14 5.22 0.82 -2.92
CA ILE A 14 3.90 1.26 -2.45
C ILE A 14 2.91 0.14 -2.77
N LEU A 15 2.25 -0.38 -1.73
CA LEU A 15 1.11 -1.29 -1.89
C LEU A 15 -0.18 -0.52 -1.55
N ILE A 16 -1.16 -0.57 -2.45
CA ILE A 16 -2.50 -0.04 -2.21
C ILE A 16 -3.44 -1.22 -2.02
N SER A 17 -3.62 -1.66 -0.76
CA SER A 17 -4.45 -2.80 -0.41
C SER A 17 -4.68 -2.88 1.11
N SER A 18 -5.80 -3.47 1.53
CA SER A 18 -6.06 -3.88 2.92
C SER A 18 -5.96 -5.39 3.13
N ASP A 19 -5.59 -6.17 2.11
CA ASP A 19 -5.57 -7.64 2.17
C ASP A 19 -4.35 -8.16 2.95
N VAL A 20 -4.61 -8.91 4.04
CA VAL A 20 -3.58 -9.50 4.90
C VAL A 20 -2.72 -10.54 4.20
N ASN A 21 -3.18 -11.12 3.09
CA ASN A 21 -2.41 -12.12 2.33
C ASN A 21 -1.07 -11.58 1.81
N PHE A 22 -0.92 -10.25 1.71
CA PHE A 22 0.34 -9.60 1.32
C PHE A 22 1.35 -9.46 2.46
N ALA A 23 0.98 -9.76 3.72
CA ALA A 23 1.85 -9.51 4.87
C ALA A 23 3.20 -10.24 4.77
N SER A 24 3.19 -11.50 4.33
CA SER A 24 4.44 -12.26 4.16
C SER A 24 5.34 -11.64 3.09
N ASP A 25 4.77 -11.21 1.96
CA ASP A 25 5.53 -10.58 0.88
C ASP A 25 6.11 -9.23 1.32
N LEU A 26 5.31 -8.38 1.99
CA LEU A 26 5.77 -7.09 2.51
C LEU A 26 6.86 -7.25 3.58
N SER A 27 6.71 -8.24 4.46
CA SER A 27 7.72 -8.57 5.47
C SER A 27 9.06 -8.93 4.81
N ASP A 28 9.03 -9.75 3.77
CA ASP A 28 10.24 -10.11 3.02
C ASP A 28 10.87 -8.90 2.30
N LEU A 29 10.06 -8.03 1.69
CA LEU A 29 10.54 -6.80 1.06
C LEU A 29 11.23 -5.86 2.07
N ARG A 30 10.59 -5.62 3.22
CA ARG A 30 11.14 -4.73 4.26
C ARG A 30 12.36 -5.34 4.94
N HIS A 31 12.25 -6.55 5.46
CA HIS A 31 13.27 -7.09 6.36
C HIS A 31 14.43 -7.75 5.63
N ARG A 32 14.17 -8.50 4.55
CA ARG A 32 15.23 -9.19 3.79
C ARG A 32 15.81 -8.31 2.71
N LYS A 33 14.97 -7.61 1.94
CA LYS A 33 15.43 -6.78 0.82
C LYS A 33 15.76 -5.34 1.23
N LYS A 34 15.45 -4.93 2.47
CA LYS A 34 15.70 -3.58 3.00
C LYS A 34 15.05 -2.49 2.13
N PHE A 35 13.82 -2.76 1.67
CA PHE A 35 13.01 -1.79 0.94
C PHE A 35 12.19 -0.94 1.92
N ASP A 36 11.90 0.30 1.52
CA ASP A 36 10.95 1.15 2.21
C ASP A 36 9.54 0.77 1.75
N VAL A 37 8.80 0.09 2.61
CA VAL A 37 7.44 -0.38 2.29
C VAL A 37 6.42 0.65 2.75
N VAL A 38 5.69 1.25 1.81
CA VAL A 38 4.58 2.16 2.06
C VAL A 38 3.27 1.42 1.83
N LEU A 39 2.38 1.43 2.80
CA LEU A 39 1.06 0.80 2.69
C LEU A 39 -0.04 1.86 2.64
N ILE A 40 -0.85 1.85 1.60
CA ILE A 40 -2.09 2.63 1.52
C ILE A 40 -3.25 1.66 1.69
N HIS A 41 -4.08 1.86 2.72
CA HIS A 41 -5.12 0.91 3.10
C HIS A 41 -6.39 1.63 3.55
N LYS A 42 -7.53 0.92 3.51
CA LYS A 42 -8.77 1.41 4.14
C LYS A 42 -8.67 1.38 5.66
N ALA A 43 -9.58 2.07 6.34
CA ALA A 43 -9.65 2.08 7.81
C ALA A 43 -9.63 0.69 8.47
N GLN A 44 -10.27 -0.31 7.84
CA GLN A 44 -10.19 -1.70 8.28
C GLN A 44 -9.01 -2.41 7.62
N VAL A 45 -7.99 -2.71 8.41
CA VAL A 45 -6.78 -3.44 7.99
C VAL A 45 -6.28 -4.30 9.16
N SER A 46 -5.59 -5.39 8.84
CA SER A 46 -4.96 -6.24 9.86
C SER A 46 -3.69 -5.60 10.41
N GLU A 47 -3.51 -5.66 11.74
CA GLU A 47 -2.27 -5.28 12.43
C GLU A 47 -1.04 -6.03 11.90
N ALA A 48 -1.22 -7.28 11.47
CA ALA A 48 -0.13 -8.05 10.87
C ALA A 48 0.39 -7.39 9.59
N LEU A 49 -0.51 -6.86 8.75
CA LEU A 49 -0.13 -6.15 7.53
C LEU A 49 0.51 -4.78 7.84
N LEU A 50 -0.03 -4.03 8.81
CA LEU A 50 0.54 -2.76 9.28
C LEU A 50 1.97 -2.94 9.79
N SER A 51 2.21 -4.00 10.57
CA SER A 51 3.54 -4.28 11.13
C SER A 51 4.61 -4.55 10.07
N CYS A 52 4.22 -4.91 8.85
CA CYS A 52 5.13 -5.15 7.73
C CYS A 52 5.50 -3.86 6.97
N ALA A 53 4.77 -2.76 7.17
CA ALA A 53 5.01 -1.49 6.51
C ALA A 53 6.03 -0.62 7.29
N THR A 54 6.77 0.20 6.56
CA THR A 54 7.64 1.24 7.12
C THR A 54 6.82 2.48 7.49
N GLU A 55 5.88 2.84 6.63
CA GLU A 55 4.88 3.90 6.84
C GLU A 55 3.56 3.48 6.19
N HIS A 56 2.44 4.03 6.67
CA HIS A 56 1.13 3.71 6.13
C HIS A 56 0.18 4.90 6.17
N TYR A 57 -0.79 4.92 5.24
CA TYR A 57 -1.74 6.00 5.03
C TYR A 57 -3.14 5.44 4.74
N PHE A 58 -4.17 6.21 5.11
CA PHE A 58 -5.54 5.87 4.76
C PHE A 58 -5.81 6.16 3.29
N TYR A 59 -6.45 5.22 2.61
CA TYR A 59 -6.90 5.37 1.23
C TYR A 59 -7.92 6.51 1.09
N GLU A 60 -8.76 6.70 2.10
CA GLU A 60 -9.77 7.75 2.18
C GLU A 60 -9.14 9.16 2.12
N ASP A 61 -7.95 9.35 2.69
CA ASP A 61 -7.23 10.62 2.62
C ASP A 61 -6.71 10.91 1.21
N LEU A 62 -6.33 9.86 0.48
CA LEU A 62 -5.84 9.98 -0.90
C LEU A 62 -6.95 10.39 -1.88
N ILE A 63 -8.17 9.91 -1.65
CA ILE A 63 -9.29 10.12 -2.58
C ILE A 63 -10.24 11.26 -2.21
N ARG A 64 -10.05 11.87 -1.03
CA ARG A 64 -10.96 12.87 -0.46
C ARG A 64 -11.27 14.03 -1.41
N ASP A 65 -10.25 14.49 -2.13
CA ASP A 65 -10.33 15.67 -2.99
C ASP A 65 -10.31 15.30 -4.49
N LEU A 66 -10.68 14.06 -4.83
CA LEU A 66 -10.78 13.67 -6.24
C LEU A 66 -11.91 14.47 -6.92
N PRO A 67 -11.65 15.03 -8.11
CA PRO A 67 -12.68 15.73 -8.85
C PRO A 67 -13.77 14.74 -9.28
N ASP A 68 -15.02 15.19 -9.21
CA ASP A 68 -16.14 14.44 -9.76
C ASP A 68 -15.93 14.20 -11.25
N ARG A 69 -16.30 13.00 -11.70
CA ARG A 69 -16.26 12.70 -13.13
C ARG A 69 -17.24 13.65 -13.85
N PRO A 70 -16.78 14.48 -14.80
CA PRO A 70 -17.66 15.40 -15.51
C PRO A 70 -18.78 14.62 -16.21
N GLY A 71 -20.03 14.91 -15.83
CA GLY A 71 -21.23 14.25 -16.37
C GLY A 71 -21.76 13.06 -15.56
N PHE A 72 -21.15 12.69 -14.43
CA PHE A 72 -21.74 11.70 -13.52
C PHE A 72 -22.80 12.37 -12.63
N LYS A 73 -24.08 12.16 -12.96
CA LYS A 73 -25.17 12.45 -12.02
C LYS A 73 -25.39 11.19 -11.19
N GLU A 74 -24.95 11.21 -9.94
CA GLU A 74 -25.25 10.14 -9.00
C GLU A 74 -26.75 10.19 -8.68
N THR A 75 -27.53 9.32 -9.31
CA THR A 75 -28.95 9.14 -9.00
C THR A 75 -29.02 8.41 -7.66
N ARG A 76 -29.22 9.15 -6.57
CA ARG A 76 -29.61 8.60 -5.26
C ARG A 76 -31.06 8.14 -5.27
#